data_AF-A0A941UG44-F1
#
_entry.id   AF-A0A941UG44-F1
#
_cell.length_a   1.000
_cell.length_b   1.000
_cell.length_c   1.000
_cell.angle_alpha   90.00
_cell.angle_beta   90.00
_cell.angle_gamma   90.00
#
_symmetry.space_group_name_H-M   'P 1'
#
loop_
_entity.id
_entity.type
_entity.pdbx_description
1 polymer ?
#
loop_
_entity_poly.entity_id
_entity_poly.type
_entity_poly.pdbx_seq_one_letter_code
_entity_poly.pdbx_strand_id
1 'polypeptide(L)'
;MGGLNTMDLQNVITVKKGAVEIRDRDRLRNMMDNLIYEAVFSEGEKKTALLLLIKEIAKAAGAIPSSIQSLYEEMGRSYPGFTVPAINIRGLTYDVARAIFRKAMEMNVGPFIFEIARSEIGYTKQRPIEYATVVLAAAVREGYAGPVFIQGDHFQLVRKNYLADA
;
A
#
# COMPACT_ATOMS: atom_id res chain seq x y z
N MET A 1 -9.54 18.89 13.87
CA MET A 1 -8.71 17.67 13.92
C MET A 1 -7.33 18.07 14.40
N GLY A 2 -6.88 17.53 15.53
CA GLY A 2 -5.54 17.81 16.06
C GLY A 2 -4.49 17.21 15.13
N GLY A 3 -3.48 17.98 14.77
CA GLY A 3 -2.33 17.47 14.00
C GLY A 3 -1.68 16.29 14.73
N LEU A 4 -1.10 15.37 13.98
CA LEU A 4 -0.40 14.22 14.54
C LEU A 4 0.71 14.73 15.46
N ASN A 5 0.65 14.37 16.73
CA ASN A 5 1.73 14.70 17.65
C ASN A 5 2.90 13.76 17.35
N THR A 6 3.99 14.30 16.80
CA THR A 6 5.21 13.55 16.49
C THR A 6 5.78 12.82 17.70
N MET A 7 5.54 13.32 18.92
CA MET A 7 5.92 12.64 20.16
C MET A 7 5.15 11.32 20.37
N ASP A 8 3.89 11.23 19.93
CA ASP A 8 3.12 10.00 20.06
C ASP A 8 3.64 8.90 19.13
N LEU A 9 4.04 9.24 17.90
CA LEU A 9 4.58 8.26 16.97
C LEU A 9 5.96 7.74 17.44
N GLN A 10 6.80 8.61 18.01
CA GLN A 10 8.10 8.24 18.59
C GLN A 10 8.00 7.27 19.77
N ASN A 11 6.85 7.26 20.47
CA ASN A 11 6.59 6.30 21.53
C ASN A 11 6.16 4.92 21.01
N VAL A 12 5.62 4.87 19.78
CA VAL A 12 5.06 3.66 19.16
C VAL A 12 6.06 2.96 18.25
N ILE A 13 6.93 3.72 17.59
CA ILE A 13 7.97 3.17 16.71
C ILE A 13 9.35 3.76 17.06
N THR A 14 10.40 3.00 16.75
CA THR A 14 11.77 3.51 16.71
C THR A 14 12.30 3.44 15.29
N VAL A 15 13.02 4.46 14.85
CA VAL A 15 13.76 4.42 13.60
C VAL A 15 15.24 4.29 13.93
N LYS A 16 15.87 3.16 13.60
CA LYS A 16 17.30 2.90 13.80
C LYS A 16 17.95 2.53 12.47
N LYS A 17 18.97 3.28 12.04
CA LYS A 17 19.75 3.00 10.81
C LYS A 17 18.86 2.78 9.57
N GLY A 18 17.74 3.48 9.46
CA GLY A 18 16.77 3.34 8.35
C GLY A 18 15.78 2.18 8.48
N ALA A 19 15.85 1.38 9.55
CA ALA A 19 14.86 0.35 9.86
C ALA A 19 13.85 0.85 10.89
N VAL A 20 12.58 0.48 10.69
CA VAL A 20 11.49 0.77 11.63
C VAL A 20 11.29 -0.42 12.55
N GLU A 21 11.31 -0.17 13.86
CA GLU A 21 11.00 -1.14 14.92
C GLU A 21 9.70 -0.73 15.60
N ILE A 22 8.72 -1.64 15.68
CA ILE A 22 7.40 -1.35 16.27
C ILE A 22 7.42 -1.78 17.74
N ARG A 23 7.13 -0.85 18.65
CA ARG A 23 7.04 -1.09 20.09
C ARG A 23 5.63 -1.46 20.54
N ASP A 24 4.62 -0.88 19.90
CA ASP A 24 3.22 -1.09 20.22
C ASP A 24 2.40 -1.24 18.93
N ARG A 25 1.99 -2.48 18.62
CA ARG A 25 1.24 -2.78 17.39
C ARG A 25 -0.17 -2.22 17.44
N ASP A 26 -0.86 -2.31 18.57
CA ASP A 26 -2.27 -1.89 18.64
C ASP A 26 -2.40 -0.38 18.60
N ARG A 27 -1.50 0.34 19.29
CA ARG A 27 -1.44 1.80 19.18
C ARG A 27 -1.06 2.24 17.78
N LEU A 28 -0.12 1.56 17.12
CA LEU A 28 0.24 1.83 15.72
C LEU A 28 -0.97 1.70 14.79
N ARG A 29 -1.73 0.61 14.91
CA ARG A 29 -2.93 0.35 14.11
C ARG A 29 -3.92 1.51 14.24
N ASN A 30 -4.23 1.91 15.47
CA ASN A 30 -5.19 2.98 15.72
C ASN A 30 -4.71 4.36 15.26
N MET A 31 -3.40 4.61 15.25
CA MET A 31 -2.82 5.87 14.77
C MET A 31 -2.82 5.99 13.23
N MET A 32 -2.93 4.87 12.52
CA MET A 32 -2.76 4.84 11.06
C MET A 32 -3.79 5.73 10.33
N ASP A 33 -5.02 5.81 10.85
CA ASP A 33 -6.09 6.65 10.30
C ASP A 33 -5.66 8.13 10.21
N ASN A 34 -5.06 8.67 11.28
CA ASN A 34 -4.58 10.05 11.30
C ASN A 34 -3.28 10.23 10.51
N LEU A 35 -2.38 9.24 10.57
CA LEU A 35 -1.08 9.29 9.92
C LEU A 35 -1.21 9.32 8.38
N ILE A 36 -2.07 8.48 7.82
CA ILE A 36 -2.31 8.48 6.37
C ILE A 36 -3.07 9.72 5.93
N TYR A 37 -4.03 10.20 6.73
CA TYR A 37 -4.75 11.45 6.46
C TYR A 37 -3.77 12.61 6.34
N GLU A 38 -2.88 12.79 7.34
CA GLU A 38 -1.88 13.85 7.28
C GLU A 38 -0.94 13.69 6.08
N ALA A 39 -0.50 12.48 5.76
CA ALA A 39 0.37 12.24 4.62
C ALA A 39 -0.28 12.65 3.29
N VAL A 40 -1.54 12.25 3.06
CA VAL A 40 -2.27 12.53 1.82
C VAL A 40 -2.55 14.02 1.66
N PHE A 41 -2.91 14.72 2.74
CA PHE A 41 -3.27 16.15 2.72
C PHE A 41 -2.08 17.10 2.98
N SER A 42 -0.88 16.57 3.21
CA SER A 42 0.35 17.39 3.21
C SER A 42 0.79 17.72 1.78
N GLU A 43 1.77 18.61 1.65
CA GLU A 43 2.35 18.98 0.35
C GLU A 43 3.88 18.84 0.35
N GLY A 44 4.48 18.87 -0.85
CA GLY A 44 5.93 18.91 -1.05
C GLY A 44 6.71 17.77 -0.39
N GLU A 45 7.83 18.14 0.23
CA GLU A 45 8.74 17.20 0.89
C GLU A 45 8.10 16.52 2.09
N LYS A 46 7.23 17.23 2.84
CA LYS A 46 6.53 16.68 4.00
C LYS A 46 5.65 15.48 3.60
N LYS A 47 4.85 15.62 2.53
CA LYS A 47 4.04 14.54 1.98
C LYS A 47 4.91 13.34 1.62
N THR A 48 5.99 13.58 0.88
CA THR A 48 6.89 12.52 0.44
C THR A 48 7.53 11.78 1.61
N ALA A 49 8.00 12.51 2.63
CA ALA A 49 8.59 11.93 3.83
C ALA A 49 7.60 11.07 4.62
N LEU A 50 6.36 11.56 4.81
CA LEU A 50 5.31 10.81 5.50
C LEU A 50 4.92 9.54 4.74
N LEU A 51 4.75 9.62 3.41
CA LEU A 51 4.41 8.45 2.60
C LEU A 51 5.49 7.37 2.67
N LEU A 52 6.77 7.76 2.57
CA LEU A 52 7.89 6.83 2.70
C LEU A 52 7.97 6.23 4.10
N LEU A 53 7.74 7.02 5.15
CA LEU A 53 7.71 6.53 6.52
C LEU A 53 6.60 5.50 6.73
N ILE A 54 5.37 5.77 6.27
CA ILE A 54 4.24 4.84 6.37
C ILE A 54 4.53 3.54 5.63
N LYS A 55 5.14 3.61 4.44
CA LYS A 55 5.56 2.42 3.69
C LYS A 55 6.53 1.55 4.51
N GLU A 56 7.54 2.15 5.14
CA GLU A 56 8.51 1.39 5.95
C GLU A 56 7.89 0.86 7.26
N ILE A 57 6.99 1.63 7.87
CA ILE A 57 6.15 1.15 8.99
C ILE A 57 5.34 -0.08 8.56
N ALA A 58 4.71 -0.05 7.38
CA ALA A 58 3.89 -1.16 6.89
C ALA A 58 4.72 -2.44 6.68
N LYS A 59 5.92 -2.30 6.08
CA LYS A 59 6.87 -3.41 5.96
C LYS A 59 7.25 -3.99 7.33
N ALA A 60 7.57 -3.15 8.30
CA ALA A 60 7.89 -3.58 9.67
C ALA A 60 6.69 -4.23 10.39
N ALA A 61 5.46 -3.81 10.07
CA ALA A 61 4.23 -4.39 10.61
C ALA A 61 3.91 -5.77 10.00
N GLY A 62 4.49 -6.09 8.84
CA GLY A 62 4.29 -7.34 8.11
C GLY A 62 3.44 -7.20 6.85
N ALA A 63 2.96 -6.00 6.53
CA ALA A 63 2.26 -5.70 5.27
C ALA A 63 3.31 -5.32 4.20
N ILE A 64 3.76 -6.31 3.44
CA ILE A 64 4.95 -6.16 2.60
C ILE A 64 4.51 -5.94 1.14
N PRO A 65 4.76 -4.76 0.53
CA PRO A 65 4.50 -4.57 -0.88
C PRO A 65 5.34 -5.57 -1.69
N SER A 66 4.66 -6.40 -2.47
CA SER A 66 5.24 -7.58 -3.13
C SER A 66 4.77 -7.68 -4.58
N SER A 67 5.58 -8.31 -5.43
CA SER A 67 5.19 -8.61 -6.81
C SER A 67 4.37 -9.91 -6.86
N ILE A 68 3.29 -9.92 -7.63
CA ILE A 68 2.49 -11.13 -7.90
C ILE A 68 3.17 -12.06 -8.92
N GLN A 69 4.21 -11.57 -9.62
CA GLN A 69 4.85 -12.23 -10.76
C GLN A 69 5.16 -13.71 -10.51
N SER A 70 5.84 -14.03 -9.41
CA SER A 70 6.25 -15.42 -9.12
C SER A 70 5.07 -16.36 -8.95
N LEU A 71 3.94 -15.90 -8.40
CA LEU A 71 2.73 -16.71 -8.34
C LEU A 71 2.21 -16.99 -9.75
N TYR A 72 2.13 -15.97 -10.61
CA TYR A 72 1.63 -16.13 -11.98
C TYR A 72 2.55 -16.98 -12.85
N GLU A 73 3.86 -16.92 -12.65
CA GLU A 73 4.82 -17.82 -13.32
C GLU A 73 4.53 -19.28 -12.98
N GLU A 74 4.32 -19.60 -11.70
CA GLU A 74 3.98 -20.95 -11.28
C GLU A 74 2.59 -21.39 -11.75
N MET A 75 1.58 -20.50 -11.71
CA MET A 75 0.26 -20.78 -12.27
C MET A 75 0.32 -21.07 -13.78
N GLY A 76 1.20 -20.39 -14.51
CA GLY A 76 1.41 -20.62 -15.94
C GLY A 76 2.08 -21.97 -16.25
N ARG A 77 2.88 -22.51 -15.31
CA ARG A 77 3.45 -23.86 -15.42
C ARG A 77 2.43 -24.95 -15.12
N SER A 78 1.64 -24.75 -14.06
CA SER A 78 0.60 -25.69 -13.63
C SER A 78 -0.53 -24.92 -12.97
N TYR A 79 -1.69 -24.88 -13.63
CA TYR A 79 -2.83 -24.10 -13.14
C TYR A 79 -3.41 -24.71 -11.86
N PRO A 80 -3.43 -23.97 -10.74
CA PRO A 80 -3.82 -24.52 -9.43
C PRO A 80 -5.34 -24.56 -9.19
N GLY A 81 -6.17 -24.16 -10.16
CA GLY A 81 -7.63 -24.24 -10.05
C GLY A 81 -8.31 -23.03 -9.40
N PHE A 82 -7.64 -21.90 -9.23
CA PHE A 82 -8.23 -20.67 -8.70
C PHE A 82 -7.82 -19.42 -9.50
N THR A 83 -8.58 -18.34 -9.33
CA THR A 83 -8.30 -17.02 -9.92
C THR A 83 -7.84 -16.03 -8.85
N VAL A 84 -7.10 -15.01 -9.26
CA VAL A 84 -6.65 -13.90 -8.40
C VAL A 84 -7.48 -12.66 -8.75
N PRO A 85 -8.32 -12.14 -7.85
CA PRO A 85 -9.08 -10.93 -8.13
C PRO A 85 -8.15 -9.72 -8.14
N ALA A 86 -8.28 -8.88 -9.16
CA ALA A 86 -7.66 -7.55 -9.22
C ALA A 86 -8.74 -6.49 -9.01
N ILE A 87 -8.51 -5.62 -8.03
CA ILE A 87 -9.52 -4.68 -7.54
C ILE A 87 -9.04 -3.27 -7.83
N ASN A 88 -9.68 -2.66 -8.82
CA ASN A 88 -9.44 -1.29 -9.20
C ASN A 88 -10.13 -0.31 -8.23
N ILE A 89 -9.37 0.64 -7.66
CA ILE A 89 -9.91 1.61 -6.69
C ILE A 89 -9.60 3.04 -7.12
N ARG A 90 -10.65 3.82 -7.39
CA ARG A 90 -10.57 5.17 -8.00
C ARG A 90 -10.87 6.31 -7.03
N GLY A 91 -11.27 5.99 -5.80
CA GLY A 91 -11.71 6.95 -4.79
C GLY A 91 -11.99 6.22 -3.49
N LEU A 92 -12.02 6.97 -2.38
CA LEU A 92 -12.12 6.40 -1.03
C LEU A 92 -11.12 5.26 -0.81
N THR A 93 -9.92 5.38 -1.40
CA THR A 93 -8.96 4.27 -1.53
C THR A 93 -8.63 3.64 -0.18
N TYR A 94 -8.46 4.48 0.85
CA TYR A 94 -8.18 4.02 2.20
C TYR A 94 -9.33 3.19 2.77
N ASP A 95 -10.56 3.73 2.74
CA ASP A 95 -11.73 3.08 3.33
C ASP A 95 -12.12 1.79 2.61
N VAL A 96 -12.03 1.79 1.28
CA VAL A 96 -12.29 0.61 0.45
C VAL A 96 -11.23 -0.45 0.71
N ALA A 97 -9.94 -0.08 0.74
CA ALA A 97 -8.87 -1.03 1.04
C ALA A 97 -9.01 -1.65 2.43
N ARG A 98 -9.40 -0.85 3.44
CA ARG A 98 -9.70 -1.37 4.80
C ARG A 98 -10.81 -2.40 4.78
N ALA A 99 -11.91 -2.11 4.08
CA ALA A 99 -13.02 -3.05 3.95
C ALA A 99 -12.58 -4.36 3.28
N ILE A 100 -11.76 -4.27 2.23
CA ILE A 100 -11.20 -5.42 1.52
C ILE A 100 -10.31 -6.24 2.45
N PHE A 101 -9.35 -5.64 3.14
CA PHE A 101 -8.46 -6.38 4.05
C PHE A 101 -9.24 -7.08 5.17
N ARG A 102 -10.19 -6.38 5.80
CA ARG A 102 -11.04 -6.96 6.84
C ARG A 102 -11.81 -8.18 6.34
N LYS A 103 -12.43 -8.09 5.16
CA LYS A 103 -13.17 -9.21 4.56
C LYS A 103 -12.28 -10.33 4.04
N ALA A 104 -11.13 -10.00 3.47
CA ALA A 104 -10.15 -10.99 3.05
C ALA A 104 -9.66 -11.84 4.23
N MET A 105 -9.38 -11.22 5.38
CA MET A 105 -9.00 -11.95 6.59
C MET A 105 -10.16 -12.77 7.17
N GLU A 106 -11.37 -12.21 7.25
CA GLU A 106 -12.56 -12.92 7.75
C GLU A 106 -12.87 -14.18 6.93
N MET A 107 -12.69 -14.11 5.62
CA MET A 107 -12.99 -15.19 4.67
C MET A 107 -11.79 -16.09 4.35
N ASN A 108 -10.61 -15.82 4.92
CA ASN A 108 -9.35 -16.50 4.58
C ASN A 108 -9.05 -16.49 3.07
N VAL A 109 -9.25 -15.34 2.43
CA VAL A 109 -8.94 -15.16 1.00
C VAL A 109 -7.44 -15.28 0.79
N GLY A 110 -7.04 -16.00 -0.26
CA GLY A 110 -5.65 -16.11 -0.70
C GLY A 110 -5.15 -14.82 -1.38
N PRO A 111 -4.41 -14.91 -2.49
CA PRO A 111 -3.87 -13.73 -3.18
C PRO A 111 -4.98 -12.87 -3.81
N PHE A 112 -4.85 -11.55 -3.69
CA PHE A 112 -5.66 -10.53 -4.37
C PHE A 112 -4.81 -9.30 -4.65
N ILE A 113 -5.18 -8.52 -5.67
CA ILE A 113 -4.38 -7.40 -6.18
C ILE A 113 -5.16 -6.10 -5.99
N PHE A 114 -4.47 -5.06 -5.54
CA PHE A 114 -4.92 -3.69 -5.62
C PHE A 114 -4.34 -3.03 -6.87
N GLU A 115 -5.18 -2.44 -7.70
CA GLU A 115 -4.71 -1.77 -8.91
C GLU A 115 -5.26 -0.36 -9.10
N ILE A 116 -4.47 0.44 -9.82
CA ILE A 116 -4.86 1.75 -10.30
C ILE A 116 -4.43 1.88 -11.77
N ALA A 117 -5.33 2.35 -12.62
CA ALA A 117 -5.07 2.52 -14.03
C ALA A 117 -4.39 3.86 -14.33
N ARG A 118 -3.64 3.92 -15.44
CA ARG A 118 -2.98 5.16 -15.87
C ARG A 118 -3.96 6.34 -16.03
N SER A 119 -5.14 6.09 -16.59
CA SER A 119 -6.19 7.12 -16.74
C SER A 119 -6.68 7.65 -15.39
N GLU A 120 -6.79 6.75 -14.40
CA GLU A 120 -7.29 7.03 -13.06
C GLU A 120 -6.32 7.88 -12.27
N ILE A 121 -5.03 7.58 -12.35
CA ILE A 121 -3.98 8.46 -11.80
C ILE A 121 -4.16 9.90 -12.32
N GLY A 122 -4.49 10.05 -13.61
CA GLY A 122 -4.66 11.35 -14.25
C GLY A 122 -5.81 12.18 -13.66
N TYR A 123 -7.02 11.62 -13.59
CA TYR A 123 -8.18 12.38 -13.14
C TYR A 123 -8.37 12.41 -11.62
N THR A 124 -7.89 11.41 -10.89
CA THR A 124 -7.91 11.40 -9.41
C THR A 124 -6.76 12.19 -8.80
N LYS A 125 -5.70 12.44 -9.59
CA LYS A 125 -4.41 12.99 -9.14
C LYS A 125 -3.72 12.13 -8.06
N GLN A 126 -4.14 10.87 -7.89
CA GLN A 126 -3.55 9.95 -6.93
C GLN A 126 -2.31 9.30 -7.54
N ARG A 127 -1.12 9.78 -7.17
CA ARG A 127 0.15 9.25 -7.70
C ARG A 127 0.41 7.83 -7.18
N PRO A 128 1.16 6.98 -7.91
CA PRO A 128 1.42 5.59 -7.50
C PRO A 128 1.98 5.42 -6.08
N ILE A 129 2.89 6.30 -5.64
CA ILE A 129 3.43 6.26 -4.28
C ILE A 129 2.37 6.52 -3.21
N GLU A 130 1.42 7.44 -3.49
CA GLU A 130 0.32 7.72 -2.59
C GLU A 130 -0.66 6.54 -2.57
N TYR A 131 -1.09 6.06 -3.73
CA TYR A 131 -1.98 4.90 -3.85
C TYR A 131 -1.43 3.70 -3.08
N ALA A 132 -0.17 3.33 -3.36
CA ALA A 132 0.47 2.20 -2.72
C ALA A 132 0.56 2.37 -1.19
N THR A 133 0.91 3.57 -0.73
CA THR A 133 1.02 3.84 0.71
C THR A 133 -0.34 3.84 1.40
N VAL A 134 -1.39 4.34 0.75
CA VAL A 134 -2.77 4.31 1.25
C VAL A 134 -3.26 2.87 1.43
N VAL A 135 -2.99 2.00 0.45
CA VAL A 135 -3.31 0.56 0.55
C VAL A 135 -2.52 -0.09 1.68
N LEU A 136 -1.22 0.18 1.79
CA LEU A 136 -0.37 -0.35 2.87
C LEU A 136 -0.82 0.14 4.25
N ALA A 137 -1.20 1.41 4.38
CA ALA A 137 -1.76 1.96 5.61
C ALA A 137 -3.05 1.22 6.01
N ALA A 138 -3.94 0.95 5.05
CA ALA A 138 -5.15 0.17 5.30
C ALA A 138 -4.83 -1.25 5.78
N ALA A 139 -3.82 -1.90 5.19
CA ALA A 139 -3.35 -3.21 5.61
C ALA A 139 -2.90 -3.20 7.08
N VAL A 140 -2.06 -2.22 7.45
CA VAL A 140 -1.61 -2.03 8.83
C VAL A 140 -2.80 -1.78 9.76
N ARG A 141 -3.70 -0.85 9.40
CA ARG A 141 -4.86 -0.49 10.21
C ARG A 141 -5.72 -1.69 10.59
N GLU A 142 -5.96 -2.57 9.64
CA GLU A 142 -6.78 -3.77 9.85
C GLU A 142 -5.98 -4.91 10.50
N GLY A 143 -4.65 -4.85 10.49
CA GLY A 143 -3.77 -5.86 11.10
C GLY A 143 -3.38 -6.99 10.14
N TYR A 144 -3.45 -6.76 8.83
CA TYR A 144 -3.03 -7.71 7.82
C TYR A 144 -1.50 -7.91 7.87
N ALA A 145 -1.07 -9.17 7.84
CA ALA A 145 0.33 -9.57 7.74
C ALA A 145 0.50 -10.54 6.57
N GLY A 146 1.34 -10.18 5.61
CA GLY A 146 1.52 -10.92 4.38
C GLY A 146 1.92 -10.03 3.20
N PRO A 147 2.06 -10.63 2.00
CA PRO A 147 2.33 -9.89 0.78
C PRO A 147 1.13 -9.02 0.40
N VAL A 148 1.37 -7.75 0.09
CA VAL A 148 0.38 -6.82 -0.46
C VAL A 148 0.73 -6.60 -1.92
N PHE A 149 -0.10 -7.14 -2.81
CA PHE A 149 0.12 -7.03 -4.26
C PHE A 149 -0.50 -5.74 -4.80
N ILE A 150 0.34 -4.92 -5.43
CA ILE A 150 -0.05 -3.63 -6.00
C ILE A 150 0.38 -3.59 -7.46
N GLN A 151 -0.54 -3.29 -8.36
CA GLN A 151 -0.31 -3.32 -9.80
C GLN A 151 -0.76 -2.03 -10.48
N GLY A 152 -0.04 -1.65 -11.56
CA GLY A 152 -0.50 -0.63 -12.48
C GLY A 152 -1.35 -1.25 -13.59
N ASP A 153 -2.57 -0.77 -13.76
CA ASP A 153 -3.49 -1.24 -14.81
C ASP A 153 -3.36 -0.37 -16.09
N HIS A 154 -3.46 -1.02 -17.25
CA HIS A 154 -3.27 -0.39 -18.58
C HIS A 154 -1.95 0.41 -18.72
N PHE A 155 -0.86 -0.06 -18.11
CA PHE A 155 0.47 0.52 -18.33
C PHE A 155 1.05 0.01 -19.64
N GLN A 156 1.28 0.93 -20.58
CA GLN A 156 1.88 0.63 -21.87
C GLN A 156 3.29 1.19 -21.96
N LEU A 157 4.19 0.37 -22.50
CA LEU A 157 5.51 0.79 -22.92
C LEU A 157 5.40 1.49 -24.28
N VAL A 158 5.91 2.72 -24.37
CA VAL A 158 6.01 3.41 -25.66
C VAL A 158 7.27 2.95 -26.34
N ARG A 159 7.13 2.06 -27.34
CA ARG A 159 8.26 1.45 -28.07
C ARG A 159 9.30 2.46 -28.53
N LYS A 160 8.87 3.61 -29.06
CA LYS A 160 9.76 4.68 -29.52
C LYS A 160 10.69 5.18 -28.41
N ASN A 161 10.17 5.40 -27.21
CA ASN A 161 10.95 5.91 -26.08
C ASN A 161 11.90 4.83 -25.56
N TYR A 162 11.42 3.60 -25.43
CA TYR A 162 12.23 2.47 -24.97
C TYR A 162 13.47 2.24 -25.85
N LEU A 163 13.32 2.34 -27.18
CA LEU A 163 14.44 2.18 -28.11
C LEU A 163 15.39 3.38 -28.15
N ALA A 164 14.99 4.54 -27.64
CA ALA A 164 15.84 5.73 -27.56
C ALA A 164 16.69 5.77 -26.28
N ASP A 165 16.30 5.00 -25.25
CA ASP A 165 17.01 4.85 -23.98
C ASP A 165 18.01 3.67 -23.97
N ALA A 166 18.11 2.92 -25.08
CA ALA A 166 19.03 1.79 -25.29
C ALA A 166 20.30 2.24 -26.01
#